data_AF-A0A7Y3KX02-F1
#
_entry.id   AF-A0A7Y3KX02-F1
#
_cell.length_a   1.000
_cell.length_b   1.000
_cell.length_c   1.000
_cell.angle_alpha   90.00
_cell.angle_beta   90.00
_cell.angle_gamma   90.00
#
_symmetry.space_group_name_H-M   'P 1'
#
loop_
_entity.id
_entity.type
_entity.pdbx_description
1 polymer ?
#
loop_
_entity_poly.entity_id
_entity_poly.type
_entity_poly.pdbx_seq_one_letter_code
_entity_poly.pdbx_strand_id
1 'polypeptide(L)'
;MTTLDSRLNVADFGPERFSSREMSRLEFGSRLLDLAEDSRTPMLERCKYVAIFAELIDEFFQVRVVSLQDKVAAGVETPGTDGVRPR
;
A
#
# COMPACT_ATOMS: atom_id res chain seq x y z
N MET A 1 -17.10 35.34 -10.84
CA MET A 1 -17.64 34.00 -11.10
C MET A 1 -16.48 33.13 -11.59
N THR A 2 -15.58 32.79 -10.66
CA THR A 2 -14.31 32.11 -10.95
C THR A 2 -14.62 30.66 -11.26
N THR A 3 -14.39 30.26 -12.51
CA THR A 3 -14.37 28.85 -12.93
C THR A 3 -13.33 28.12 -12.07
N LEU A 4 -13.78 27.35 -11.09
CA LEU A 4 -12.94 26.38 -10.39
C LEU A 4 -12.39 25.41 -11.43
N ASP A 5 -11.07 25.48 -11.62
CA ASP A 5 -10.30 24.74 -12.60
C ASP A 5 -10.49 23.22 -12.39
N SER A 6 -11.13 22.59 -13.36
CA SER A 6 -11.58 21.20 -13.30
C SER A 6 -10.55 20.21 -13.85
N ARG A 7 -9.24 20.47 -13.70
CA ARG A 7 -8.19 19.58 -14.24
C ARG A 7 -6.96 19.38 -13.35
N LEU A 8 -7.13 19.21 -12.04
CA LEU A 8 -6.02 18.68 -11.23
C LEU A 8 -5.74 17.23 -11.64
N ASN A 9 -4.67 16.99 -12.41
CA ASN A 9 -4.17 15.66 -12.67
C ASN A 9 -3.22 15.26 -11.54
N VAL A 10 -3.37 14.04 -11.02
CA VAL A 10 -2.50 13.49 -9.98
C VAL A 10 -1.03 13.52 -10.40
N ALA A 11 -0.75 13.39 -11.71
CA ALA A 11 0.60 13.48 -12.26
C ALA A 11 1.25 14.87 -12.10
N ASP A 12 0.47 15.94 -11.93
CA ASP A 12 0.99 17.31 -11.83
C ASP A 12 1.68 17.60 -10.50
N PHE A 13 1.48 16.73 -9.49
CA PHE A 13 2.04 16.91 -8.14
C PHE A 13 3.45 16.34 -7.95
N GLY A 14 4.00 15.63 -8.94
CA GLY A 14 5.33 15.01 -8.88
C GLY A 14 5.35 13.63 -8.19
N PRO A 15 6.13 12.65 -8.70
CA PRO A 15 6.15 11.28 -8.18
C PRO A 15 6.64 11.19 -6.72
N GLU A 16 7.48 12.12 -6.26
CA GLU A 16 8.00 12.20 -4.90
C GLU A 16 6.92 12.46 -3.84
N ARG A 17 5.73 12.90 -4.25
CA ARG A 17 4.58 13.13 -3.37
C ARG A 17 3.72 11.90 -3.19
N PHE A 18 4.00 10.81 -3.91
CA PHE A 18 3.22 9.58 -3.86
C PHE A 18 4.07 8.41 -3.39
N SER A 19 3.43 7.50 -2.67
CA SER A 19 3.99 6.20 -2.31
C SER A 19 3.35 5.11 -3.15
N SER A 20 4.07 4.02 -3.36
CA SER A 20 3.52 2.84 -4.04
C SER A 20 2.34 2.30 -3.24
N ARG A 21 1.35 1.74 -3.95
CA ARG A 21 0.17 1.17 -3.31
C ARG A 21 0.56 -0.04 -2.44
N GLU A 22 1.55 -0.80 -2.91
CA GLU A 22 2.11 -1.95 -2.23
C GLU A 22 2.80 -1.54 -0.94
N MET A 23 3.62 -0.49 -0.98
CA MET A 23 4.32 0.05 0.18
C MET A 23 3.35 0.60 1.21
N SER A 24 2.36 1.37 0.76
CA SER A 24 1.30 1.91 1.63
C SER A 24 0.54 0.81 2.39
N ARG A 25 0.37 -0.37 1.76
CA ARG A 25 -0.29 -1.53 2.38
C ARG A 25 0.61 -2.20 3.42
N LEU A 26 1.91 -2.31 3.16
CA LEU A 26 2.88 -2.84 4.12
C LEU A 26 3.04 -1.90 5.33
N GLU A 27 3.09 -0.59 5.12
CA GLU A 27 3.12 0.41 6.20
C GLU A 27 1.85 0.37 7.06
N PHE A 28 0.69 0.09 6.46
CA PHE A 28 -0.52 -0.17 7.23
C PHE A 28 -0.41 -1.47 8.04
N GLY A 29 0.12 -2.54 7.46
CA GLY A 29 0.41 -3.79 8.18
C GLY A 29 1.36 -3.58 9.37
N SER A 30 2.42 -2.79 9.20
CA SER A 30 3.35 -2.43 10.30
C SER A 30 2.62 -1.79 11.49
N ARG A 31 1.67 -0.90 11.21
CA ARG A 31 0.88 -0.24 12.28
C ARG A 31 -0.02 -1.22 13.03
N LEU A 32 -0.47 -2.30 12.41
CA LEU A 32 -1.20 -3.36 13.11
C LEU A 32 -0.28 -4.14 14.05
N LEU A 33 0.97 -4.38 13.64
CA LEU A 33 1.97 -5.01 14.50
C LEU A 33 2.34 -4.12 15.69
N ASP A 34 2.50 -2.81 15.49
CA ASP A 34 2.74 -1.86 16.58
C ASP A 34 1.64 -1.94 17.66
N LEU A 35 0.38 -2.06 17.24
CA LEU A 35 -0.78 -2.21 18.14
C LEU A 35 -0.82 -3.58 18.83
N ALA A 36 -0.36 -4.63 18.14
CA ALA A 36 -0.24 -5.98 18.70
C ALA A 36 0.90 -6.10 19.72
N GLU A 37 1.94 -5.27 19.62
CA GLU A 37 3.09 -5.26 20.54
C GLU A 37 2.85 -4.38 21.78
N ASP A 38 1.97 -3.38 21.70
CA ASP A 38 1.68 -2.48 22.81
C ASP A 38 1.10 -3.20 24.04
N SER A 39 1.85 -3.20 25.15
CA SER A 39 1.46 -3.83 26.41
C SER A 39 0.26 -3.14 27.10
N ARG A 40 -0.10 -1.92 26.69
CA ARG A 40 -1.29 -1.21 27.19
C ARG A 40 -2.57 -1.73 26.52
N THR A 41 -2.45 -2.41 25.39
CA THR A 41 -3.58 -3.02 24.69
C THR A 41 -3.98 -4.33 25.39
N PRO A 42 -5.28 -4.55 25.69
CA PRO A 42 -5.75 -5.80 26.27
C PRO A 42 -5.33 -7.02 25.43
N MET A 43 -4.97 -8.13 26.10
CA MET A 43 -4.38 -9.29 25.45
C MET A 43 -5.22 -9.84 24.28
N LEU A 44 -6.54 -9.85 24.40
CA LEU A 44 -7.42 -10.31 23.33
C LEU A 44 -7.43 -9.37 22.11
N GLU A 45 -7.34 -8.06 22.32
CA GLU A 45 -7.26 -7.08 21.21
C GLU A 45 -5.93 -7.21 20.47
N ARG A 46 -4.83 -7.49 21.18
CA ARG A 46 -3.52 -7.80 20.57
C ARG A 46 -3.62 -9.02 19.65
N CYS A 47 -4.27 -10.09 20.10
CA CYS A 47 -4.50 -11.27 19.26
C CYS A 47 -5.33 -10.95 18.01
N LYS A 48 -6.33 -10.07 18.12
CA LYS A 48 -7.12 -9.62 16.96
C LYS A 48 -6.26 -8.84 15.96
N TYR A 49 -5.39 -7.94 16.42
CA TYR A 49 -4.49 -7.22 15.51
C TYR A 49 -3.54 -8.17 14.76
N VAL A 50 -3.03 -9.21 15.43
CA VAL A 50 -2.23 -10.26 14.77
C VAL A 50 -3.05 -11.02 13.73
N ALA A 51 -4.30 -11.39 14.03
CA ALA A 51 -5.17 -12.07 13.08
C ALA A 51 -5.46 -11.20 11.84
N ILE A 52 -5.76 -9.92 12.04
CA ILE A 52 -5.99 -8.96 10.94
C ILE A 52 -4.71 -8.79 10.11
N PHE A 53 -3.54 -8.71 10.75
CA PHE A 53 -2.26 -8.66 10.05
C PHE A 53 -2.03 -9.93 9.20
N ALA A 54 -2.36 -11.12 9.73
CA ALA A 54 -2.24 -12.37 9.00
C ALA A 54 -3.14 -12.41 7.75
N GLU A 55 -4.38 -11.94 7.85
CA GLU A 55 -5.28 -11.81 6.69
C GLU A 55 -4.75 -10.81 5.66
N LEU A 56 -4.20 -9.67 6.12
CA LEU A 56 -3.63 -8.67 5.25
C LEU A 56 -2.43 -9.21 4.47
N ILE A 57 -1.52 -9.93 5.14
CA ILE A 57 -0.30 -10.42 4.50
C ILE A 57 -0.62 -11.56 3.53
N ASP A 58 -1.58 -12.42 3.84
CA ASP A 58 -2.04 -13.48 2.94
C ASP A 58 -2.61 -12.88 1.64
N GLU A 59 -3.52 -11.91 1.73
CA GLU A 59 -4.04 -11.20 0.55
C GLU A 59 -2.92 -10.47 -0.22
N PHE A 60 -1.98 -9.85 0.51
CA PHE A 60 -0.86 -9.14 -0.13
C PHE A 60 -0.04 -10.08 -1.02
N PHE A 61 0.31 -11.27 -0.52
CA PHE A 61 1.06 -12.23 -1.32
C PHE A 61 0.22 -12.84 -2.44
N GLN A 62 -1.00 -13.30 -2.14
CA GLN A 62 -1.83 -14.00 -3.12
C GLN A 62 -2.31 -13.09 -4.26
N VAL A 63 -2.60 -11.82 -3.98
CA VAL A 63 -3.16 -10.89 -4.97
C VAL A 63 -2.12 -9.92 -5.48
N ARG A 64 -1.37 -9.24 -4.60
CA ARG A 64 -0.53 -8.09 -4.99
C ARG A 64 0.81 -8.53 -5.56
N VAL A 65 1.51 -9.45 -4.88
CA VAL A 65 2.80 -9.93 -5.36
C VAL A 65 2.65 -10.64 -6.71
N VAL A 66 1.63 -11.48 -6.87
CA VAL A 66 1.32 -12.13 -8.16
C VAL A 66 1.03 -11.09 -9.24
N SER A 67 0.18 -10.10 -8.97
CA SER A 67 -0.11 -9.04 -9.95
C SER A 67 1.14 -8.24 -10.35
N LEU A 68 2.11 -8.07 -9.44
CA LEU A 68 3.37 -7.40 -9.74
C LEU A 68 4.27 -8.28 -10.61
N GLN A 69 4.36 -9.57 -10.30
CA GLN A 69 5.09 -10.55 -11.10
C GLN A 69 4.54 -10.64 -12.53
N ASP A 70 3.21 -10.64 -12.70
CA ASP A 70 2.58 -10.63 -14.03
C ASP A 70 2.95 -9.39 -14.84
N LYS A 71 3.00 -8.21 -14.20
CA LYS A 71 3.45 -6.97 -14.85
C LYS A 71 4.91 -7.05 -15.29
N VAL A 72 5.78 -7.60 -14.43
CA VAL A 72 7.20 -7.81 -14.75
C VAL A 72 7.33 -8.80 -15.92
N ALA A 73 6.61 -9.92 -15.88
CA ALA A 73 6.63 -10.94 -16.93
C ALA A 73 6.09 -10.42 -18.27
N ALA A 74 5.09 -9.54 -18.25
CA ALA A 74 4.56 -8.88 -19.43
C ALA A 74 5.44 -7.73 -19.96
N GLY A 75 6.55 -7.40 -19.28
CA GLY A 75 7.46 -6.33 -19.68
C GLY A 75 6.86 -4.93 -19.53
N VAL A 76 5.97 -4.73 -18.55
CA VAL A 76 5.35 -3.43 -18.30
C VAL A 76 6.40 -2.46 -17.76
N GLU A 77 6.77 -1.48 -18.57
CA GLU A 77 7.74 -0.44 -18.21
C GLU A 77 7.13 0.82 -17.61
N THR A 78 5.79 0.95 -17.67
CA THR A 78 5.09 2.14 -17.18
C THR A 78 5.33 2.31 -15.68
N PRO A 79 5.95 3.41 -15.25
CA PRO A 79 6.16 3.68 -13.83
C PRO A 79 4.83 3.83 -13.10
N GLY A 80 4.79 3.42 -11.83
CA GLY A 80 3.69 3.73 -10.92
C GLY A 80 3.56 5.23 -10.66
N THR A 81 2.55 5.61 -9.87
CA THR A 81 2.32 7.00 -9.45
C THR A 81 3.47 7.55 -8.60
N ASP A 82 4.24 6.65 -7.98
CA ASP A 82 5.47 6.89 -7.23
C ASP A 82 6.72 7.00 -8.12
N GLY A 83 6.57 6.87 -9.44
CA GLY A 83 7.67 6.87 -10.39
C GLY A 83 8.53 5.60 -10.39
N VAL A 84 8.16 4.58 -9.62
CA VAL A 84 8.90 3.32 -9.54
C VAL A 84 8.40 2.33 -10.59
N ARG A 85 9.32 1.64 -11.27
CA ARG A 85 8.98 0.61 -12.25
C ARG A 85 8.88 -0.77 -11.59
N PRO A 86 7.96 -1.64 -12.03
CA PRO A 86 7.96 -3.04 -11.64
C PRO A 86 9.31 -3.69 -12.02
N ARG A 87 9.98 -4.37 -11.08
CA ARG A 87 11.24 -5.09 -11.31
C ARG A 87 11.26 -6.39 -10.53
#